data_AF-A0A643F4Z1-F1
#
_entry.id   AF-A0A643F4Z1-F1
#
_cell.length_a   1.000
_cell.length_b   1.000
_cell.length_c   1.000
_cell.angle_alpha   90.00
_cell.angle_beta   90.00
_cell.angle_gamma   90.00
#
_symmetry.space_group_name_H-M   'P 1'
#
loop_
_entity.id
_entity.type
_entity.pdbx_description
1 polymer ?
#
loop_
_entity_poly.entity_id
_entity_poly.type
_entity_poly.pdbx_seq_one_letter_code
_entity_poly.pdbx_strand_id
1 'polypeptide(L)'
;MAEIKTGGAAFPCEGGSEGGLYADPGMTLRDYFAAKALQGFLSSRYVSDFIKEVGNFSTDADVRRNLATNAYLYADAMLTAREGGAK
;
A
#
# COMPACT_ATOMS: atom_id res chain seq x y z
N MET A 1 -1.75 20.19 2.17
CA MET A 1 -1.90 18.72 2.13
C MET A 1 -0.71 18.19 1.36
N ALA A 2 0.06 17.26 1.94
CA ALA A 2 1.18 16.65 1.21
C ALA A 2 0.62 15.82 0.04
N GLU A 3 1.27 15.89 -1.11
CA GLU A 3 0.92 15.06 -2.27
C GLU A 3 1.18 13.58 -1.93
N ILE A 4 0.16 12.74 -2.10
CA ILE A 4 0.30 11.29 -1.87
C ILE A 4 1.00 10.70 -3.09
N LYS A 5 2.23 10.21 -2.91
CA LYS A 5 2.95 9.48 -3.97
C LYS A 5 2.31 8.11 -4.17
N THR A 6 1.54 7.96 -5.25
CA THR A 6 0.82 6.70 -5.56
C THR A 6 1.66 5.69 -6.33
N GLY A 7 2.77 6.13 -6.94
CA GLY A 7 3.67 5.26 -7.71
C GLY A 7 3.18 4.87 -9.12
N GLY A 8 2.03 5.41 -9.56
CA GLY A 8 1.38 5.08 -10.83
C GLY A 8 0.42 3.90 -10.73
N ALA A 9 -0.04 3.40 -11.89
CA ALA A 9 -0.88 2.19 -11.96
C ALA A 9 -0.09 0.95 -11.49
N ALA A 10 -0.74 0.06 -10.74
CA ALA A 10 -0.09 -1.16 -10.24
C ALA A 10 0.22 -2.16 -11.35
N PHE A 11 -0.58 -2.17 -12.42
CA PHE A 11 -0.43 -3.02 -13.58
C PHE A 11 -0.39 -2.17 -14.85
N PRO A 12 0.21 -2.67 -15.95
CA PRO A 12 0.14 -2.00 -17.24
C PRO A 12 -1.32 -1.72 -17.64
N CYS A 13 -1.59 -0.50 -18.09
CA CYS A 13 -2.88 -0.11 -18.64
C CYS A 13 -2.71 0.10 -20.15
N GLU A 14 -3.38 -0.72 -20.95
CA GLU A 14 -3.43 -0.55 -22.41
C GLU A 14 -4.52 0.48 -22.75
N GLY A 15 -4.18 1.76 -22.64
CA GLY A 15 -5.07 2.85 -23.00
C GLY A 15 -4.28 4.10 -23.34
N GLY A 16 -3.97 4.28 -24.62
CA GLY A 16 -3.44 5.53 -25.15
C GLY A 16 -4.55 6.38 -25.73
N SER A 17 -4.35 7.70 -25.79
CA SER A 17 -5.27 8.65 -26.46
C SER A 17 -5.59 8.26 -27.92
N GLU A 18 -4.74 7.45 -28.54
CA GLU A 18 -4.82 7.01 -29.93
C GLU A 18 -5.64 5.70 -30.12
N GLY A 19 -5.96 4.97 -29.04
CA GLY A 19 -6.52 3.62 -29.11
C GLY A 19 -8.05 3.52 -29.04
N GLY A 20 -8.77 4.63 -28.88
CA GLY A 20 -10.23 4.65 -28.71
C GLY A 20 -10.74 4.02 -27.40
N LEU A 21 -9.84 3.52 -26.56
CA LEU A 21 -10.13 2.97 -25.23
C LEU A 21 -9.73 3.98 -24.16
N TYR A 22 -10.66 4.32 -23.26
CA TYR A 22 -10.35 5.10 -22.07
C TYR A 22 -9.50 4.25 -21.13
N ALA A 23 -8.27 4.70 -20.86
CA ALA A 23 -7.42 4.08 -19.85
C ALA A 23 -8.07 4.25 -18.46
N ASP A 24 -8.57 3.15 -17.89
CA ASP A 24 -8.82 3.08 -16.46
C ASP A 24 -7.62 2.39 -15.80
N PRO A 25 -6.75 3.14 -15.09
CA PRO A 25 -5.55 2.58 -14.47
C PRO A 25 -5.87 1.63 -13.31
N GLY A 26 -7.12 1.58 -12.82
CA GLY A 26 -7.51 0.75 -11.69
C GLY A 26 -6.77 1.13 -10.41
N MET A 27 -6.13 0.15 -9.77
CA MET A 27 -5.45 0.35 -8.48
C MET A 27 -4.07 1.00 -8.64
N THR A 28 -3.68 1.82 -7.66
CA THR A 28 -2.33 2.39 -7.66
C THR A 28 -1.29 1.39 -7.15
N LEU A 29 -0.02 1.59 -7.50
CA LEU A 29 1.06 0.74 -7.00
C LEU A 29 1.18 0.80 -5.47
N ARG A 30 0.89 1.95 -4.87
CA ARG A 30 0.77 2.13 -3.42
C ARG A 30 -0.29 1.20 -2.83
N ASP A 31 -1.48 1.16 -3.41
CA ASP A 31 -2.58 0.30 -2.95
C ASP A 31 -2.21 -1.19 -3.09
N TYR A 32 -1.50 -1.53 -4.17
CA TYR A 32 -1.04 -2.89 -4.40
C TYR A 32 -0.02 -3.34 -3.35
N PHE A 33 0.99 -2.52 -3.07
CA PHE A 33 1.97 -2.82 -2.01
C PHE A 33 1.31 -2.90 -0.63
N ALA A 34 0.38 -2.01 -0.32
CA ALA A 34 -0.35 -2.05 0.94
C ALA A 34 -1.17 -3.34 1.05
N ALA A 35 -1.89 -3.74 0.00
CA ALA A 35 -2.64 -5.00 -0.01
C ALA A 35 -1.72 -6.21 0.20
N LYS A 36 -0.54 -6.23 -0.44
CA LYS A 36 0.45 -7.30 -0.26
C LYS A 36 1.04 -7.36 1.15
N ALA A 37 1.37 -6.21 1.74
CA ALA A 37 1.84 -6.14 3.11
C ALA A 37 0.76 -6.63 4.09
N LEU A 38 -0.48 -6.14 3.93
CA LEU A 38 -1.62 -6.55 4.77
C LEU A 38 -1.88 -8.06 4.69
N GLN A 39 -1.84 -8.65 3.49
CA GLN A 39 -1.98 -10.09 3.31
C GLN A 39 -0.91 -10.86 4.11
N GLY A 40 0.35 -10.40 4.05
CA GLY A 40 1.45 -10.97 4.82
C GLY A 40 1.24 -10.85 6.33
N PHE A 41 0.80 -9.69 6.81
CA PHE A 41 0.53 -9.46 8.22
C PHE A 41 -0.56 -10.41 8.74
N LEU A 42 -1.69 -10.50 8.03
CA LEU A 42 -2.82 -11.34 8.42
C LEU A 42 -2.53 -12.85 8.36
N SER A 43 -1.56 -13.26 7.53
CA SER A 43 -1.11 -14.66 7.44
C SER A 43 -0.08 -15.02 8.51
N SER A 44 0.51 -14.03 9.19
CA SER A 44 1.54 -14.27 10.19
C SER A 44 0.98 -14.83 11.48
N ARG A 45 1.72 -15.73 12.13
CA ARG A 45 1.44 -16.14 13.51
C ARG A 45 1.63 -15.01 14.52
N TYR A 46 2.39 -13.97 14.14
CA TYR A 46 2.81 -12.86 14.98
C TYR A 46 2.24 -11.53 14.45
N VAL A 47 0.92 -11.45 14.21
CA VAL A 47 0.23 -10.22 13.79
C VAL A 47 0.57 -9.02 14.68
N SER A 48 0.75 -9.27 15.99
CA SER A 48 1.11 -8.27 17.00
C SER A 48 2.43 -7.54 16.71
N ASP A 49 3.34 -8.13 15.94
CA ASP A 49 4.60 -7.47 15.58
C ASP A 49 4.40 -6.33 14.58
N PHE A 50 3.32 -6.37 13.80
CA PHE A 50 3.02 -5.40 12.75
C PHE A 50 2.04 -4.31 13.18
N ILE A 51 1.72 -4.19 14.47
CA ILE A 51 0.81 -3.14 14.99
C ILE A 51 1.51 -2.16 15.93
N LYS A 52 2.83 -2.32 16.19
CA LYS A 52 3.56 -1.64 17.27
C LYS A 52 3.60 -0.10 17.21
N GLU A 53 3.31 0.51 16.06
CA GLU A 53 3.53 1.94 15.85
C GLU A 53 2.35 2.85 16.22
N VAL A 54 1.10 2.36 16.31
CA VAL A 54 -0.07 3.24 16.53
C VAL A 54 -0.80 2.95 17.84
N GLY A 55 -0.16 3.38 18.95
CA GLY A 55 -0.82 3.65 20.22
C GLY A 55 -1.42 2.44 20.97
N ASN A 56 -2.33 2.73 21.89
CA ASN A 56 -2.93 1.71 22.76
C ASN A 56 -4.08 0.99 22.03
N PHE A 57 -4.12 -0.35 22.09
CA PHE A 57 -5.14 -1.16 21.43
C PHE A 57 -6.24 -1.53 22.43
N SER A 58 -7.41 -0.91 22.31
CA SER A 58 -8.53 -1.19 23.21
C SER A 58 -9.64 -1.99 22.54
N THR A 59 -9.68 -2.02 21.21
CA THR A 59 -10.74 -2.68 20.43
C THR A 59 -10.21 -3.37 19.16
N ASP A 60 -10.99 -4.31 18.63
CA ASP A 60 -10.69 -4.94 17.33
C ASP A 60 -10.63 -3.93 16.17
N ALA A 61 -11.37 -2.82 16.28
CA ALA A 61 -11.34 -1.75 15.29
C ALA A 61 -9.98 -1.05 15.27
N ASP A 62 -9.38 -0.85 16.46
CA ASP A 62 -8.05 -0.26 16.58
C ASP A 62 -6.98 -1.16 15.96
N VAL A 63 -7.11 -2.48 16.14
CA VAL A 63 -6.22 -3.48 15.53
C VAL A 63 -6.31 -3.42 14.00
N ARG A 64 -7.53 -3.42 13.44
CA ARG A 64 -7.73 -3.32 11.98
C ARG A 64 -7.19 -2.01 11.41
N ARG A 65 -7.44 -0.89 12.10
CA ARG A 65 -6.93 0.44 11.72
C ARG A 65 -5.41 0.45 11.70
N ASN A 66 -4.78 -0.13 12.72
CA ASN A 66 -3.33 -0.25 12.82
C ASN A 66 -2.72 -1.05 11.67
N LEU A 67 -3.26 -2.24 11.40
CA LEU A 67 -2.78 -3.10 10.32
C LEU A 67 -2.89 -2.41 8.96
N ALA A 68 -4.00 -1.72 8.71
CA ALA A 68 -4.18 -0.94 7.49
C ALA A 68 -3.16 0.21 7.39
N THR A 69 -2.99 0.99 8.47
CA THR A 69 -2.01 2.10 8.51
C THR A 69 -0.60 1.58 8.25
N ASN A 70 -0.18 0.53 8.94
CA ASN A 70 1.17 0.00 8.80
C ASN A 70 1.37 -0.60 7.40
N ALA A 71 0.37 -1.23 6.81
CA ALA A 71 0.46 -1.70 5.42
C ALA A 71 0.76 -0.56 4.43
N TYR A 72 0.15 0.61 4.61
CA TYR A 72 0.46 1.79 3.81
C TYR A 72 1.85 2.38 4.13
N LEU A 73 2.32 2.34 5.38
CA LEU A 73 3.69 2.75 5.70
C LEU A 73 4.73 1.89 4.99
N TYR A 74 4.52 0.57 4.93
CA TYR A 74 5.36 -0.33 4.14
C TYR A 74 5.26 -0.04 2.64
N ALA A 75 4.06 0.28 2.12
CA ALA A 75 3.91 0.68 0.72
C ALA A 75 4.69 1.96 0.39
N ASP A 76 4.63 2.97 1.26
CA ASP A 76 5.36 4.22 1.11
C ASP A 76 6.88 4.01 1.19
N ALA A 77 7.34 3.10 2.07
CA ALA A 77 8.74 2.69 2.14
C ALA A 77 9.20 1.96 0.86
N MET A 78 8.38 1.08 0.29
CA MET A 78 8.69 0.38 -0.97
C MET A 78 8.77 1.35 -2.16
N LEU A 79 7.87 2.34 -2.23
CA LEU A 79 7.92 3.37 -3.26
C LEU A 79 9.17 4.23 -3.13
N THR A 80 9.52 4.63 -1.90
CA THR A 80 10.75 5.39 -1.63
C THR A 80 11.99 4.59 -2.03
N ALA A 81 12.05 3.30 -1.69
CA ALA A 81 13.16 2.42 -2.09
C ALA A 81 13.26 2.26 -3.61
N ARG A 82 12.12 2.25 -4.31
CA ARG A 82 12.08 2.18 -5.78
C ARG A 82 12.61 3.47 -6.42
N GLU A 83 12.16 4.63 -5.93
CA GLU A 83 12.61 5.95 -6.43
C GLU A 83 14.09 6.18 -6.14
N GLY A 84 14.58 5.69 -5.00
CA GLY A 84 16.01 5.73 -4.65
C GLY A 84 16.88 4.73 -5.40
N GLY A 85 16.28 3.83 -6.21
CA GLY A 85 16.94 2.75 -6.93
C GLY A 85 17.70 1.83 -5.99
N ALA A 86 17.00 0.88 -5.34
CA ALA A 86 17.54 -0.15 -4.45
C ALA A 86 19.07 -0.32 -4.55
N LYS A 87 19.80 0.33 -3.64
CA LYS A 87 21.23 0.14 -3.44
C LYS A 87 21.46 -0.96 -2.42
#